data_AF-A0A8T4NJU0-F1
#
_entry.id   AF-A0A8T4NJU0-F1
#
_cell.length_a   1.000
_cell.length_b   1.000
_cell.length_c   1.000
_cell.angle_alpha   90.00
_cell.angle_beta   90.00
_cell.angle_gamma   90.00
#
_symmetry.space_group_name_H-M   'P 1'
#
loop_
_entity.id
_entity.type
_entity.pdbx_description
1 polymer ?
#
loop_
_entity_poly.entity_id
_entity_poly.type
_entity_poly.pdbx_seq_one_letter_code
_entity_poly.pdbx_strand_id
1 'polypeptide(L)'
;MAQANKIRQPIVTVCGHVDHGKTSILDCFRNTNLREREAGGITQKISFTKYPIEQIIKACPLIEKQGIKLEIPGFLFIDTPGHAAFTNLRKRGGSLADLAILVVAVKEGIKPQTAEVLQILKANKVPFLIALNKIDTISGWRKGEGSLKESIESQALNVSQEFQEALLTFQGNLREHGFESALFHDIKDFTKEFAIVPCSARTKEGISELLFVLCGLCQRFLKERLKLGELAKGVILEVKKDRTGNYAESILYDGKLDEGDQLVIASFDNPIITKVRAIQEILSLTNKYKSEKKIVAASGVRMQLADSEGILAGMPFQEAKEDIKQVVSQFKKEFSNALQTDKQGIIIKADSLGSLEALITLLKQANIQILKAGIGLIGKSDIVNAKANLEINPLNAIIIGFNVDVEEDAKEILGNVKVLSNDVVYKLIEDLQLWRTEKANQIEKEKLLGLATICKLEILHQYIFRNLNPAIFGVRVLAGRIRTGIPLIAEDGEEIARVKSIQRDKSTVEEAKEGDEIAIALPGVNFERRLKDKKYLYADISDRQFKDFKKNKDVLSSQELKVIDEISKIKNLLI
;
A
#
# COMPACT_ATOMS: atom_id res chain seq x y z
N MET A 1 -15.62 7.87 48.22
CA MET A 1 -14.33 8.46 47.82
C MET A 1 -14.05 8.04 46.39
N ALA A 2 -14.00 8.99 45.44
CA ALA A 2 -13.78 8.69 44.03
C ALA A 2 -12.42 7.98 43.86
N GLN A 3 -12.41 6.79 43.27
CA GLN A 3 -11.17 6.13 42.86
C GLN A 3 -10.42 7.10 41.94
N ALA A 4 -9.22 7.52 42.36
CA ALA A 4 -8.32 8.23 41.46
C ALA A 4 -8.12 7.35 40.22
N ASN A 5 -8.57 7.83 39.05
CA ASN A 5 -8.44 7.13 37.77
C ASN A 5 -6.94 6.86 37.53
N LYS A 6 -6.48 5.64 37.82
CA LYS A 6 -5.10 5.24 37.55
C LYS A 6 -4.88 5.26 36.04
N ILE A 7 -3.88 6.03 35.59
CA ILE A 7 -3.43 5.99 34.20
C ILE A 7 -2.34 4.94 34.03
N ARG A 8 -2.31 4.30 32.87
CA ARG A 8 -1.23 3.39 32.49
C ARG A 8 -0.08 4.13 31.83
N GLN A 9 1.06 3.45 31.70
CA GLN A 9 2.16 3.95 30.87
C GLN A 9 1.71 4.06 29.40
N PRO A 10 2.01 5.17 28.70
CA PRO A 10 1.84 5.28 27.26
C PRO A 10 2.67 4.24 26.51
N ILE A 11 2.06 3.69 25.45
CA ILE A 11 2.72 2.80 24.52
C ILE A 11 3.32 3.65 23.41
N VAL A 12 4.65 3.62 23.27
CA VAL A 12 5.39 4.42 22.29
C VAL A 12 6.06 3.50 21.29
N THR A 13 5.75 3.67 20.01
CA THR A 13 6.41 2.91 18.94
C THR A 13 7.55 3.73 18.34
N VAL A 14 8.63 3.08 17.94
CA VAL A 14 9.74 3.72 17.21
C VAL A 14 9.73 3.20 15.77
N CYS A 15 9.61 4.11 14.81
CA CYS A 15 9.34 3.79 13.41
C CYS A 15 10.24 4.63 12.47
N GLY A 16 10.38 4.23 11.21
CA GLY A 16 11.31 4.86 10.26
C GLY A 16 11.97 3.84 9.32
N HIS A 17 12.73 4.33 8.34
CA HIS A 17 13.38 3.49 7.33
C HIS A 17 14.46 2.58 7.93
N VAL A 18 14.85 1.53 7.19
CA VAL A 18 16.03 0.71 7.52
C VAL A 18 17.25 1.62 7.68
N ASP A 19 18.10 1.30 8.66
CA ASP A 19 19.31 2.04 9.01
C ASP A 19 19.16 3.50 9.46
N HIS A 20 17.95 4.05 9.61
CA HIS A 20 17.78 5.40 10.16
C HIS A 20 18.07 5.50 11.67
N GLY A 21 18.22 4.36 12.34
CA GLY A 21 18.71 4.29 13.73
C GLY A 21 17.64 4.12 14.81
N LYS A 22 16.49 3.52 14.48
CA LYS A 22 15.39 3.19 15.41
C LYS A 22 15.89 2.46 16.68
N THR A 23 16.54 1.31 16.48
CA THR A 23 17.11 0.48 17.55
C THR A 23 18.17 1.22 18.34
N SER A 24 19.01 2.02 17.66
CA SER A 24 20.08 2.80 18.30
C SER A 24 19.52 3.89 19.24
N ILE A 25 18.40 4.53 18.90
CA ILE A 25 17.72 5.48 19.79
C ILE A 25 17.18 4.76 21.03
N LEU A 26 16.53 3.61 20.86
CA LEU A 26 16.04 2.81 21.99
C LEU A 26 17.17 2.29 22.87
N ASP A 27 18.29 1.90 22.28
CA ASP A 27 19.52 1.52 22.97
C ASP A 27 20.09 2.67 23.82
N CYS A 28 19.98 3.92 23.35
CA CYS A 28 20.33 5.08 24.17
C CYS A 28 19.43 5.20 25.41
N PHE A 29 18.13 4.95 25.29
CA PHE A 29 17.22 4.97 26.44
C PHE A 29 17.50 3.82 27.41
N ARG A 30 17.86 2.66 26.88
CA ARG A 30 18.16 1.45 27.67
C ARG A 30 19.53 1.46 28.34
N ASN A 31 20.46 2.29 27.86
CA ASN A 31 21.90 2.16 28.14
C ASN A 31 22.43 0.75 27.81
N THR A 32 22.01 0.21 26.66
CA THR A 32 22.42 -1.11 26.15
C THR A 32 22.94 -1.01 24.72
N ASN A 33 23.68 -2.03 24.26
CA ASN A 33 24.05 -2.20 22.85
C ASN A 33 23.38 -3.48 22.30
N LEU A 34 22.07 -3.45 22.05
CA LEU A 34 21.35 -4.62 21.52
C LEU A 34 21.64 -4.81 20.03
N ARG A 35 21.77 -3.73 19.26
CA ARG A 35 22.06 -3.79 17.81
C ARG A 35 23.29 -4.62 17.47
N GLU A 36 24.36 -4.52 18.27
CA GLU A 36 25.62 -5.26 18.06
C GLU A 36 25.49 -6.77 18.31
N ARG A 37 24.43 -7.19 19.01
CA ARG A 37 24.17 -8.60 19.35
C ARG A 37 23.20 -9.28 18.38
N GLU A 38 22.57 -8.53 17.48
CA GLU A 38 21.66 -9.05 16.46
C GLU A 38 22.41 -9.44 15.19
N ALA A 39 22.05 -10.58 14.59
CA ALA A 39 22.68 -11.06 13.37
C ALA A 39 22.52 -10.03 12.24
N GLY A 40 23.63 -9.57 11.67
CA GLY A 40 23.65 -8.56 10.61
C GLY A 40 23.36 -7.12 11.07
N GLY A 41 23.27 -6.85 12.38
CA GLY A 41 23.05 -5.49 12.90
C GLY A 41 21.66 -4.90 12.61
N ILE A 42 20.69 -5.77 12.27
CA ILE A 42 19.30 -5.44 11.99
C ILE A 42 18.35 -6.09 13.01
N THR A 43 17.32 -5.34 13.40
CA THR A 43 16.26 -5.86 14.28
C THR A 43 15.33 -6.76 13.49
N GLN A 44 15.18 -8.00 13.95
CA GLN A 44 14.36 -9.03 13.30
C GLN A 44 13.11 -9.39 14.10
N LYS A 45 13.03 -9.00 15.38
CA LYS A 45 11.93 -9.36 16.28
C LYS A 45 11.33 -8.13 16.94
N ILE A 46 10.02 -8.14 17.13
CA ILE A 46 9.35 -7.13 17.95
C ILE A 46 9.84 -7.30 19.39
N SER A 47 10.31 -6.21 20.02
CA SER A 47 10.70 -6.23 21.43
C SER A 47 10.00 -5.11 22.20
N PHE A 48 9.80 -5.33 23.49
CA PHE A 48 9.23 -4.31 24.37
C PHE A 48 10.28 -3.87 25.37
N THR A 49 10.27 -2.58 25.67
CA THR A 49 11.12 -2.02 26.71
C THR A 49 10.24 -1.22 27.66
N LYS A 50 10.03 -1.77 28.85
CA LYS A 50 9.43 -1.04 29.97
C LYS A 50 10.46 -0.05 30.50
N TYR A 51 10.11 1.24 30.45
CA TYR A 51 10.97 2.35 30.83
C TYR A 51 10.31 3.15 31.97
N PRO A 52 10.63 2.81 33.24
CA PRO A 52 10.00 3.43 34.41
C PRO A 52 10.31 4.92 34.54
N ILE A 53 9.42 5.67 35.20
CA ILE A 53 9.56 7.10 35.48
C ILE A 53 10.90 7.47 36.13
N GLU A 54 11.42 6.64 37.04
CA GLU A 54 12.69 6.92 37.73
C GLU A 54 13.86 6.96 36.74
N GLN A 55 13.81 6.11 35.70
CA GLN A 55 14.83 6.07 34.66
C GLN A 55 14.67 7.23 33.67
N ILE A 56 13.44 7.65 33.38
CA ILE A 56 13.15 8.82 32.55
C ILE A 56 13.76 10.08 33.20
N ILE A 57 13.49 10.28 34.50
CA ILE A 57 14.00 11.44 35.25
C ILE A 57 15.53 11.45 35.24
N LYS A 58 16.16 10.29 35.47
CA LYS A 58 17.63 10.16 35.44
C LYS A 58 18.23 10.44 34.06
N ALA A 59 17.56 10.00 32.99
CA ALA A 59 18.06 10.16 31.63
C ALA A 59 17.76 11.55 31.02
N CYS A 60 16.80 12.29 31.58
CA CYS A 60 16.41 13.61 31.11
C CYS A 60 16.47 14.64 32.24
N PRO A 61 17.67 15.18 32.55
CA PRO A 61 17.85 16.20 33.59
C PRO A 61 17.02 17.48 33.36
N LEU A 62 16.56 17.70 32.12
CA LEU A 62 15.72 18.83 31.75
C LEU A 62 14.37 18.84 32.50
N ILE A 63 13.85 17.67 32.88
CA ILE A 63 12.59 17.55 33.63
C ILE A 63 12.72 18.22 35.00
N GLU A 64 13.78 17.89 35.74
CA GLU A 64 14.04 18.47 37.06
C GLU A 64 14.41 19.95 36.96
N LYS A 65 15.26 20.32 35.98
CA LYS A 65 15.66 21.73 35.76
C LYS A 65 14.47 22.65 35.49
N GLN A 66 13.43 22.16 34.81
CA GLN A 66 12.21 22.91 34.48
C GLN A 66 11.11 22.76 35.54
N GLY A 67 11.36 22.04 36.64
CA GLY A 67 10.37 21.82 37.70
C GLY A 67 9.13 21.05 37.26
N ILE A 68 9.23 20.23 36.21
CA ILE A 68 8.07 19.51 35.64
C ILE A 68 7.80 18.26 36.48
N LYS A 69 6.60 18.18 37.05
CA LYS A 69 6.12 16.97 37.72
C LYS A 69 5.51 16.01 36.68
N LEU A 70 6.13 14.85 36.50
CA LEU A 70 5.58 13.79 35.65
C LEU A 70 4.46 13.04 36.36
N GLU A 71 3.31 12.89 35.70
CA GLU A 71 2.16 12.09 36.17
C GLU A 71 2.12 10.69 35.54
N ILE A 72 2.78 10.50 34.40
CA ILE A 72 2.87 9.19 33.73
C ILE A 72 3.79 8.24 34.50
N PRO A 73 3.45 6.94 34.61
CA PRO A 73 4.26 5.98 35.38
C PRO A 73 5.54 5.54 34.65
N GLY A 74 5.67 5.84 33.36
CA GLY A 74 6.77 5.42 32.51
C GLY A 74 6.36 5.35 31.04
N PHE A 75 7.15 4.66 30.23
CA PHE A 75 6.84 4.31 28.84
C PHE A 75 6.91 2.79 28.63
N LEU A 76 6.06 2.28 27.75
CA LEU A 76 6.29 1.00 27.09
C LEU A 76 6.75 1.28 25.66
N PHE A 77 8.04 1.16 25.41
CA PHE A 77 8.56 1.26 24.06
C PHE A 77 8.37 -0.04 23.30
N ILE A 78 7.98 0.06 22.04
CA ILE A 78 7.95 -1.06 21.10
C ILE A 78 9.01 -0.82 20.03
N ASP A 79 9.96 -1.74 19.96
CA ASP A 79 10.97 -1.82 18.91
C ASP A 79 10.44 -2.73 17.81
N THR A 80 10.21 -2.19 16.62
CA THR A 80 9.60 -2.92 15.51
C THR A 80 10.62 -3.15 14.39
N PRO A 81 10.80 -4.40 13.91
CA PRO A 81 11.56 -4.66 12.70
C PRO A 81 10.85 -4.04 11.47
N GLY A 82 11.57 -3.23 10.69
CA GLY A 82 11.03 -2.59 9.49
C GLY A 82 9.75 -1.78 9.75
N HIS A 83 8.85 -1.75 8.76
CA HIS A 83 7.52 -1.13 8.85
C HIS A 83 6.38 -2.15 9.05
N ALA A 84 6.57 -3.42 8.66
CA ALA A 84 5.56 -4.49 8.76
C ALA A 84 5.15 -4.81 10.22
N ALA A 85 6.03 -4.59 11.19
CA ALA A 85 5.64 -4.75 12.58
C ALA A 85 4.73 -3.60 13.06
N PHE A 86 4.74 -2.42 12.45
CA PHE A 86 3.81 -1.33 12.80
C PHE A 86 2.39 -1.59 12.31
N THR A 87 2.21 -2.21 11.13
CA THR A 87 0.87 -2.61 10.64
C THR A 87 0.22 -3.62 11.60
N ASN A 88 1.02 -4.53 12.18
CA ASN A 88 0.58 -5.55 13.14
C ASN A 88 0.20 -4.99 14.52
N LEU A 89 0.65 -3.78 14.87
CA LEU A 89 0.43 -3.15 16.18
C LEU A 89 -0.81 -2.26 16.18
N ARG A 90 -1.97 -2.86 15.92
CA ARG A 90 -3.26 -2.19 16.02
C ARG A 90 -4.12 -2.74 17.14
N LYS A 91 -4.88 -1.84 17.78
CA LYS A 91 -5.98 -2.20 18.66
C LYS A 91 -7.29 -1.88 17.96
N ARG A 92 -8.39 -2.43 18.45
CA ARG A 92 -9.74 -2.17 17.95
C ARG A 92 -10.00 -0.67 17.73
N GLY A 93 -10.26 -0.26 16.49
CA GLY A 93 -10.61 1.13 16.14
C GLY A 93 -9.46 2.16 16.12
N GLY A 94 -8.18 1.73 16.15
CA GLY A 94 -7.04 2.64 16.03
C GLY A 94 -5.67 1.99 16.26
N SER A 95 -4.62 2.80 16.34
CA SER A 95 -3.28 2.26 16.64
C SER A 95 -3.16 1.79 18.09
N LEU A 96 -2.43 0.69 18.30
CA LEU A 96 -2.02 0.24 19.63
C LEU A 96 -1.14 1.28 20.32
N ALA A 97 -0.28 1.94 19.55
CA ALA A 97 0.59 2.99 20.02
C ALA A 97 -0.23 4.25 20.37
N ASP A 98 0.05 4.83 21.53
CA ASP A 98 -0.52 6.11 21.95
C ASP A 98 0.25 7.29 21.35
N LEU A 99 1.55 7.09 21.07
CA LEU A 99 2.45 8.06 20.47
C LEU A 99 3.52 7.32 19.65
N ALA A 100 4.10 7.98 18.65
CA ALA A 100 5.22 7.43 17.87
C ALA A 100 6.43 8.36 17.83
N ILE A 101 7.61 7.77 17.68
CA ILE A 101 8.86 8.46 17.32
C ILE A 101 9.19 8.06 15.89
N LEU A 102 9.12 9.01 14.96
CA LEU A 102 9.55 8.82 13.58
C LEU A 102 11.03 9.17 13.46
N VAL A 103 11.86 8.15 13.25
CA VAL A 103 13.31 8.29 13.14
C VAL A 103 13.67 8.46 11.68
N VAL A 104 14.32 9.58 11.36
CA VAL A 104 14.77 9.91 10.00
C VAL A 104 16.23 10.29 10.05
N ALA A 105 17.06 9.68 9.20
CA ALA A 105 18.45 10.10 9.06
C ALA A 105 18.55 11.44 8.34
N VAL A 106 19.25 12.42 8.93
CA VAL A 106 19.30 13.82 8.46
C VAL A 106 19.74 13.96 7.00
N LYS A 107 20.73 13.17 6.55
CA LYS A 107 21.23 13.21 5.17
C LYS A 107 20.36 12.44 4.17
N GLU A 108 19.56 11.50 4.65
CA GLU A 108 18.79 10.61 3.79
C GLU A 108 17.37 11.12 3.54
N GLY A 109 16.79 11.85 4.50
CA GLY A 109 15.44 12.39 4.43
C GLY A 109 14.35 11.31 4.36
N ILE A 110 13.23 11.64 3.73
CA ILE A 110 12.10 10.71 3.57
C ILE A 110 12.47 9.63 2.54
N LYS A 111 12.34 8.37 2.96
CA LYS A 111 12.49 7.16 2.11
C LYS A 111 11.14 6.45 1.98
N PRO A 112 10.97 5.46 1.09
CA PRO A 112 9.66 4.80 0.86
C PRO A 112 8.99 4.29 2.13
N GLN A 113 9.74 3.66 3.04
CA GLN A 113 9.20 3.18 4.32
C GLN A 113 8.83 4.33 5.28
N THR A 114 9.54 5.46 5.23
CA THR A 114 9.20 6.66 5.99
C THR A 114 7.86 7.22 5.51
N ALA A 115 7.65 7.30 4.20
CA ALA A 115 6.37 7.71 3.62
C ALA A 115 5.22 6.79 4.06
N GLU A 116 5.49 5.48 4.18
CA GLU A 116 4.48 4.48 4.57
C GLU A 116 4.03 4.68 5.99
N VAL A 117 5.02 4.81 6.87
CA VAL A 117 4.79 5.12 8.28
C VAL A 117 4.01 6.42 8.42
N LEU A 118 4.36 7.48 7.69
CA LEU A 118 3.64 8.76 7.72
C LEU A 118 2.15 8.59 7.36
N GLN A 119 1.82 7.84 6.31
CA GLN A 119 0.42 7.62 5.97
C GLN A 119 -0.30 6.73 6.99
N ILE A 120 0.34 5.70 7.53
CA ILE A 120 -0.27 4.86 8.57
C ILE A 120 -0.52 5.69 9.85
N LEU A 121 0.42 6.56 10.23
CA LEU A 121 0.25 7.49 11.35
C LEU A 121 -0.91 8.46 11.10
N LYS A 122 -1.02 9.00 9.87
CA LYS A 122 -2.13 9.88 9.44
C LYS A 122 -3.48 9.17 9.48
N ALA A 123 -3.57 8.00 8.87
CA ALA A 123 -4.79 7.20 8.77
C ALA A 123 -5.30 6.79 10.17
N ASN A 124 -4.38 6.42 11.06
CA ASN A 124 -4.71 6.01 12.42
C ASN A 124 -4.74 7.17 13.44
N LYS A 125 -4.52 8.41 12.99
CA LYS A 125 -4.48 9.62 13.84
C LYS A 125 -3.58 9.45 15.06
N VAL A 126 -2.41 8.87 14.85
CA VAL A 126 -1.42 8.65 15.92
C VAL A 126 -0.57 9.90 16.02
N PRO A 127 -0.54 10.58 17.17
CA PRO A 127 0.38 11.69 17.36
C PRO A 127 1.82 11.15 17.33
N PHE A 128 2.74 11.95 16.82
CA PHE A 128 4.15 11.57 16.76
C PHE A 128 5.06 12.79 16.86
N LEU A 129 6.33 12.53 17.12
CA LEU A 129 7.41 13.50 16.94
C LEU A 129 8.51 12.89 16.09
N ILE A 130 9.37 13.73 15.53
CA ILE A 130 10.42 13.32 14.62
C ILE A 130 11.77 13.38 15.34
N ALA A 131 12.49 12.26 15.33
CA ALA A 131 13.90 12.21 15.69
C ALA A 131 14.72 12.32 14.40
N LEU A 132 15.25 13.52 14.13
CA LEU A 132 16.12 13.77 12.97
C LEU A 132 17.54 13.33 13.34
N ASN A 133 17.78 12.03 13.18
CA ASN A 133 18.93 11.32 13.68
C ASN A 133 20.17 11.47 12.79
N LYS A 134 21.32 11.03 13.30
CA LYS A 134 22.63 11.02 12.61
C LYS A 134 23.18 12.41 12.29
N ILE A 135 22.91 13.43 13.11
CA ILE A 135 23.52 14.76 12.95
C ILE A 135 25.06 14.71 12.98
N ASP A 136 25.65 13.71 13.66
CA ASP A 136 27.09 13.45 13.68
C ASP A 136 27.68 13.05 12.32
N THR A 137 26.85 12.76 11.32
CA THR A 137 27.30 12.43 9.95
C THR A 137 27.46 13.65 9.05
N ILE A 138 27.03 14.83 9.50
CA ILE A 138 27.26 16.11 8.82
C ILE A 138 28.76 16.40 8.86
N SER A 139 29.33 16.76 7.71
CA SER A 139 30.79 16.83 7.59
C SER A 139 31.35 17.97 8.44
N GLY A 140 32.16 17.63 9.44
CA GLY A 140 32.71 18.63 10.36
C GLY A 140 31.84 18.92 11.59
N TRP A 141 30.74 18.18 11.80
CA TRP A 141 29.92 18.29 13.01
C TRP A 141 30.76 18.07 14.28
N ARG A 142 30.62 18.96 15.25
CA ARG A 142 31.28 18.84 16.56
C ARG A 142 30.22 18.81 17.65
N LYS A 143 30.24 17.75 18.47
CA LYS A 143 29.35 17.64 19.63
C LYS A 143 29.63 18.79 20.61
N GLY A 144 28.62 19.61 20.89
CA GLY A 144 28.67 20.63 21.93
C GLY A 144 28.48 20.06 23.34
N GLU A 145 28.92 20.81 24.36
CA GLU A 145 28.78 20.44 25.78
C GLU A 145 27.49 21.00 26.42
N GLY A 146 26.79 21.91 25.74
CA GLY A 146 25.58 22.57 26.21
C GLY A 146 24.26 21.88 25.79
N SER A 147 23.20 22.68 25.74
CA SER A 147 21.91 22.25 25.17
C SER A 147 22.04 21.93 23.68
N LEU A 148 21.13 21.11 23.15
CA LEU A 148 21.09 20.82 21.73
C LEU A 148 21.02 22.10 20.86
N LYS A 149 20.29 23.12 21.32
CA LYS A 149 20.20 24.41 20.63
C LYS A 149 21.56 25.10 20.53
N GLU A 150 22.26 25.25 21.65
CA GLU A 150 23.59 25.86 21.69
C GLU A 150 24.59 25.06 20.85
N SER A 151 24.49 23.73 20.86
CA SER A 151 25.33 22.88 20.03
C SER A 151 25.12 23.15 18.53
N ILE A 152 23.87 23.24 18.07
CA ILE A 152 23.53 23.59 16.68
C ILE A 152 24.04 25.00 16.33
N GLU A 153 23.82 25.99 17.21
CA GLU A 153 24.20 27.40 16.98
C GLU A 153 25.72 27.62 17.00
N SER A 154 26.48 26.74 17.68
CA SER A 154 27.93 26.84 17.80
C SER A 154 28.71 26.18 16.66
N GLN A 155 28.03 25.53 15.71
CA GLN A 155 28.69 24.87 14.58
C GLN A 155 29.39 25.88 13.64
N ALA A 156 30.44 25.42 12.95
CA ALA A 156 31.07 26.23 11.90
C ALA A 156 30.07 26.57 10.79
N LEU A 157 30.24 27.73 10.13
CA LEU A 157 29.28 28.26 9.15
C LEU A 157 28.87 27.22 8.08
N ASN A 158 29.85 26.52 7.51
CA ASN A 158 29.62 25.49 6.49
C ASN A 158 28.82 24.29 7.03
N VAL A 159 29.05 23.90 8.28
CA VAL A 159 28.34 22.79 8.94
C VAL A 159 26.90 23.19 9.26
N SER A 160 26.70 24.42 9.76
CA SER A 160 25.37 24.96 10.03
C SER A 160 24.55 25.09 8.74
N GLN A 161 25.17 25.52 7.63
CA GLN A 161 24.51 25.59 6.32
C GLN A 161 24.09 24.20 5.84
N GLU A 162 24.97 23.20 5.88
CA GLU A 162 24.64 21.82 5.49
C GLU A 162 23.47 21.26 6.32
N PHE A 163 23.46 21.53 7.64
CA PHE A 163 22.35 21.14 8.51
C PHE A 163 21.04 21.85 8.15
N GLN A 164 21.08 23.17 7.92
CA GLN A 164 19.90 23.97 7.58
C GLN A 164 19.29 23.55 6.23
N GLU A 165 20.11 23.30 5.22
CA GLU A 165 19.67 22.81 3.92
C GLU A 165 18.98 21.45 4.03
N ALA A 166 19.58 20.52 4.79
CA ALA A 166 18.99 19.22 5.05
C ALA A 166 17.65 19.32 5.80
N LEU A 167 17.58 20.18 6.82
CA LEU A 167 16.36 20.42 7.60
C LEU A 167 15.24 21.01 6.73
N LEU A 168 15.52 22.06 5.95
CA LEU A 168 14.54 22.71 5.09
C LEU A 168 14.02 21.75 4.00
N THR A 169 14.92 20.98 3.40
CA THR A 169 14.56 19.93 2.43
C THR A 169 13.63 18.89 3.07
N PHE A 170 13.97 18.45 4.29
CA PHE A 170 13.16 17.50 5.02
C PHE A 170 11.76 18.05 5.39
N GLN A 171 11.70 19.31 5.86
CA GLN A 171 10.43 19.99 6.15
C GLN A 171 9.57 20.16 4.89
N GLY A 172 10.17 20.51 3.76
CA GLY A 172 9.49 20.58 2.46
C GLY A 172 8.86 19.26 2.07
N ASN A 173 9.63 18.17 2.14
CA ASN A 173 9.13 16.82 1.85
C ASN A 173 8.03 16.37 2.83
N LEU A 174 8.13 16.72 4.12
CA LEU A 174 7.07 16.44 5.10
C LEU A 174 5.78 17.19 4.77
N ARG A 175 5.89 18.43 4.31
CA ARG A 175 4.74 19.24 3.90
C ARG A 175 3.99 18.64 2.72
N GLU A 176 4.70 18.07 1.75
CA GLU A 176 4.09 17.33 0.63
C GLU A 176 3.26 16.13 1.11
N HIS A 177 3.65 15.51 2.23
CA HIS A 177 2.88 14.44 2.88
C HIS A 177 1.74 14.97 3.78
N GLY A 178 1.62 16.30 3.90
CA GLY A 178 0.58 17.01 4.66
C GLY A 178 0.90 17.18 6.13
N PHE A 179 2.19 17.29 6.49
CA PHE A 179 2.64 17.53 7.85
C PHE A 179 3.43 18.84 7.95
N GLU A 180 2.87 19.82 8.67
CA GLU A 180 3.59 21.02 9.07
C GLU A 180 4.52 20.70 10.24
N SER A 181 5.76 21.16 10.21
CA SER A 181 6.77 20.78 11.19
C SER A 181 7.81 21.88 11.43
N ALA A 182 8.32 21.93 12.65
CA ALA A 182 9.35 22.87 13.08
C ALA A 182 10.28 22.23 14.11
N LEU A 183 11.44 22.86 14.34
CA LEU A 183 12.32 22.44 15.44
C LEU A 183 11.58 22.58 16.77
N PHE A 184 11.79 21.61 17.65
CA PHE A 184 11.07 21.52 18.93
C PHE A 184 11.14 22.80 19.78
N HIS A 185 12.22 23.58 19.67
CA HIS A 185 12.42 24.82 20.41
C HIS A 185 11.79 26.06 19.72
N ASP A 186 11.36 25.95 18.46
CA ASP A 186 10.69 27.03 17.72
C ASP A 186 9.16 26.93 17.77
N ILE A 187 8.63 25.77 18.18
CA ILE A 187 7.19 25.51 18.21
C ILE A 187 6.52 26.32 19.33
N LYS A 188 5.55 27.15 18.93
CA LYS A 188 4.66 27.86 19.86
C LYS A 188 3.42 27.03 20.23
N ASP A 189 2.92 26.25 19.28
CA ASP A 189 1.71 25.45 19.43
C ASP A 189 1.89 24.03 18.90
N PHE A 190 2.16 23.09 19.81
CA PHE A 190 2.35 21.66 19.53
C PHE A 190 1.08 20.96 19.00
N THR A 191 -0.06 21.64 18.88
CA THR A 191 -1.26 21.09 18.21
C THR A 191 -1.29 21.35 16.70
N LYS A 192 -0.46 22.27 16.22
CA LYS A 192 -0.43 22.69 14.80
C LYS A 192 0.78 22.15 14.04
N GLU A 193 1.90 21.99 14.73
CA GLU A 193 3.18 21.61 14.12
C GLU A 193 3.75 20.36 14.80
N PHE A 194 4.32 19.48 13.98
CA PHE A 194 5.05 18.30 14.45
C PHE A 194 6.47 18.70 14.86
N ALA A 195 6.87 18.25 16.06
CA ALA A 195 8.19 18.56 16.62
C ALA A 195 9.30 17.75 15.96
N ILE A 196 10.30 18.45 15.44
CA ILE A 196 11.57 17.88 14.97
C ILE A 196 12.61 18.07 16.07
N VAL A 197 13.18 16.97 16.55
CA VAL A 197 14.30 16.95 17.49
C VAL A 197 15.53 16.40 16.76
N PRO A 198 16.49 17.26 16.39
CA PRO A 198 17.79 16.82 15.89
C PRO A 198 18.51 15.97 16.94
N CYS A 199 19.06 14.82 16.55
CA CYS A 199 19.76 13.97 17.49
C CYS A 199 20.85 13.11 16.84
N SER A 200 21.70 12.55 17.69
CA SER A 200 22.60 11.45 17.31
C SER A 200 22.52 10.35 18.35
N ALA A 201 22.01 9.20 17.94
CA ALA A 201 22.08 7.98 18.75
C ALA A 201 23.53 7.53 19.01
N ARG A 202 24.50 7.96 18.19
CA ARG A 202 25.91 7.62 18.36
C ARG A 202 26.57 8.47 19.43
N THR A 203 26.39 9.79 19.37
CA THR A 203 27.04 10.74 20.31
C THR A 203 26.18 11.01 21.55
N LYS A 204 24.93 10.52 21.54
CA LYS A 204 23.86 10.77 22.53
C LYS A 204 23.37 12.22 22.59
N GLU A 205 23.76 13.03 21.63
CA GLU A 205 23.32 14.41 21.50
C GLU A 205 21.83 14.48 21.12
N GLY A 206 21.06 15.36 21.77
CA GLY A 206 19.62 15.53 21.53
C GLY A 206 18.70 14.44 22.09
N ILE A 207 19.24 13.35 22.66
CA ILE A 207 18.45 12.24 23.23
C ILE A 207 17.66 12.68 24.47
N SER A 208 18.23 13.57 25.28
CA SER A 208 17.55 14.14 26.46
C SER A 208 16.36 15.01 26.04
N GLU A 209 16.54 15.88 25.03
CA GLU A 209 15.49 16.72 24.46
C GLU A 209 14.40 15.88 23.79
N LEU A 210 14.78 14.77 23.14
CA LEU A 210 13.81 13.84 22.55
C LEU A 210 12.88 13.24 23.61
N LEU A 211 13.45 12.77 24.73
CA LEU A 211 12.67 12.30 25.89
C LEU A 211 11.83 13.41 26.52
N PHE A 212 12.38 14.62 26.61
CA PHE A 212 11.69 15.77 27.17
C PHE A 212 10.42 16.11 26.40
N VAL A 213 10.53 16.23 25.07
CA VAL A 213 9.39 16.50 24.17
C VAL A 213 8.38 15.35 24.23
N LEU A 214 8.84 14.10 24.22
CA LEU A 214 7.98 12.92 24.35
C LEU A 214 7.14 12.96 25.64
N CYS A 215 7.76 13.28 26.78
CA CYS A 215 7.07 13.43 28.06
C CYS A 215 6.05 14.56 28.02
N GLY A 216 6.42 15.73 27.48
CA GLY A 216 5.53 16.89 27.34
C GLY A 216 4.28 16.58 26.53
N LEU A 217 4.44 15.96 25.34
CA LEU A 217 3.34 15.58 24.48
C LEU A 217 2.39 14.58 25.15
N CYS A 218 2.94 13.55 25.82
CA CYS A 218 2.14 12.54 26.49
C CYS A 218 1.28 13.14 27.60
N GLN A 219 1.88 13.94 28.48
CA GLN A 219 1.17 14.52 29.60
C GLN A 219 0.13 15.55 29.17
N ARG A 220 0.43 16.34 28.14
CA ARG A 220 -0.49 17.40 27.70
C ARG A 220 -1.69 16.84 26.94
N PHE A 221 -1.48 15.82 26.10
CA PHE A 221 -2.50 15.42 25.12
C PHE A 221 -3.08 14.00 25.33
N LEU A 222 -2.43 13.13 26.10
CA LEU A 222 -2.81 11.71 26.15
C LEU A 222 -3.45 11.24 27.47
N LYS A 223 -3.50 12.06 28.53
CA LYS A 223 -4.02 11.65 29.86
C LYS A 223 -5.36 10.92 29.80
N GLU A 224 -6.33 11.45 29.06
CA GLU A 224 -7.66 10.85 28.92
C GLU A 224 -7.61 9.47 28.22
N ARG A 225 -6.76 9.32 27.19
CA ARG A 225 -6.55 8.06 26.46
C ARG A 225 -5.80 7.00 27.27
N LEU A 226 -5.11 7.41 28.34
CA LEU A 226 -4.30 6.54 29.20
C LEU A 226 -5.06 6.03 30.42
N LYS A 227 -6.33 6.39 30.61
CA LYS A 227 -7.17 5.83 31.68
C LYS A 227 -7.27 4.32 31.54
N LEU A 228 -7.01 3.61 32.65
CA LEU A 228 -7.07 2.16 32.69
C LEU A 228 -8.54 1.69 32.86
N GLY A 229 -8.98 0.80 31.99
CA GLY A 229 -10.20 0.01 32.19
C GLY A 229 -10.00 -1.12 33.21
N GLU A 230 -11.04 -1.91 33.42
CA GLU A 230 -10.98 -3.09 34.31
C GLU A 230 -10.60 -4.37 33.55
N LEU A 231 -11.28 -4.65 32.43
CA LEU A 231 -11.10 -5.90 31.67
C LEU A 231 -9.80 -5.91 30.87
N ALA A 232 -9.06 -7.02 30.94
CA ALA A 232 -7.84 -7.20 30.17
C ALA A 232 -8.13 -7.13 28.68
N LYS A 233 -7.41 -6.26 27.95
CA LYS A 233 -7.43 -6.22 26.48
C LYS A 233 -6.03 -6.12 25.95
N GLY A 234 -5.77 -6.87 24.89
CA GLY A 234 -4.46 -6.91 24.28
C GLY A 234 -4.47 -7.38 22.85
N VAL A 235 -3.27 -7.54 22.31
CA VAL A 235 -3.03 -8.02 20.95
C VAL A 235 -1.96 -9.10 21.00
N ILE A 236 -2.22 -10.22 20.34
CA ILE A 236 -1.25 -11.30 20.14
C ILE A 236 -0.25 -10.84 19.09
N LEU A 237 1.05 -10.98 19.37
CA LEU A 237 2.11 -10.58 18.46
C LEU A 237 2.79 -11.77 17.83
N GLU A 238 3.04 -12.81 18.62
CA GLU A 238 3.67 -14.03 18.14
C GLU A 238 3.21 -15.22 18.98
N VAL A 239 3.01 -16.36 18.33
CA VAL A 239 2.74 -17.63 19.00
C VAL A 239 3.98 -18.51 18.84
N LYS A 240 4.65 -18.82 19.96
CA LYS A 240 5.86 -19.64 20.01
C LYS A 240 5.54 -20.98 20.65
N LYS A 241 6.21 -22.03 20.16
CA LYS A 241 6.22 -23.34 20.80
C LYS A 241 7.59 -23.60 21.39
N ASP A 242 7.63 -23.91 22.68
CA ASP A 242 8.85 -24.32 23.36
C ASP A 242 8.65 -25.67 24.08
N ARG A 243 9.65 -26.09 24.88
CA ARG A 243 9.61 -27.35 25.63
C ARG A 243 8.53 -27.39 26.73
N THR A 244 8.09 -26.23 27.21
CA THR A 244 7.12 -26.04 28.30
C THR A 244 5.69 -25.82 27.80
N GLY A 245 5.50 -25.58 26.50
CA GLY A 245 4.19 -25.51 25.84
C GLY A 245 4.14 -24.42 24.77
N ASN A 246 2.93 -24.04 24.38
CA ASN A 246 2.72 -22.91 23.49
C ASN A 246 2.60 -21.63 24.34
N TYR A 247 3.35 -20.60 23.96
CA TYR A 247 3.32 -19.27 24.56
C TYR A 247 2.88 -18.25 23.52
N ALA A 248 1.94 -17.41 23.89
CA ALA A 248 1.60 -16.23 23.12
C ALA A 248 2.32 -15.01 23.71
N GLU A 249 3.20 -14.39 22.92
CA GLU A 249 3.74 -13.07 23.20
C GLU A 249 2.72 -12.02 22.77
N SER A 250 2.48 -11.05 23.64
CA SER A 250 1.38 -10.11 23.48
C SER A 250 1.66 -8.76 24.13
N ILE A 251 0.89 -7.75 23.74
CA ILE A 251 0.81 -6.48 24.46
C ILE A 251 -0.54 -6.43 25.17
N LEU A 252 -0.50 -6.28 26.49
CA LEU A 252 -1.65 -5.86 27.28
C LEU A 252 -1.72 -4.34 27.23
N TYR A 253 -2.74 -3.77 26.59
CA TYR A 253 -2.89 -2.32 26.42
C TYR A 253 -4.00 -1.70 27.26
N ASP A 254 -4.87 -2.51 27.88
CA ASP A 254 -5.91 -2.04 28.78
C ASP A 254 -6.23 -3.11 29.84
N GLY A 255 -6.74 -2.67 30.98
CA GLY A 255 -7.19 -3.56 32.05
C GLY A 255 -6.08 -4.25 32.85
N LYS A 256 -6.49 -5.31 33.52
CA LYS A 256 -5.66 -6.13 34.41
C LYS A 256 -5.84 -7.59 33.99
N LEU A 257 -4.73 -8.30 33.80
CA LEU A 257 -4.73 -9.71 33.45
C LEU A 257 -4.27 -10.52 34.66
N ASP A 258 -5.07 -11.49 35.08
CA ASP A 258 -4.77 -12.42 36.16
C ASP A 258 -4.53 -13.84 35.60
N GLU A 259 -3.71 -14.62 36.30
CA GLU A 259 -3.58 -16.05 36.00
C GLU A 259 -4.92 -16.76 36.25
N GLY A 260 -5.38 -17.54 35.27
CA GLY A 260 -6.67 -18.21 35.31
C GLY A 260 -7.78 -17.48 34.56
N ASP A 261 -7.54 -16.27 34.06
CA ASP A 261 -8.51 -15.53 33.25
C ASP A 261 -8.88 -16.29 31.98
N GLN A 262 -10.14 -16.15 31.57
CA GLN A 262 -10.63 -16.67 30.32
C GLN A 262 -10.59 -15.56 29.26
N LEU A 263 -9.98 -15.86 28.13
CA LEU A 263 -9.80 -14.93 27.01
C LEU A 263 -10.66 -15.36 25.82
N VAL A 264 -11.24 -14.37 25.17
CA VAL A 264 -11.73 -14.50 23.80
C VAL A 264 -10.71 -13.83 22.90
N ILE A 265 -10.26 -14.53 21.87
CA ILE A 265 -9.28 -14.08 20.89
C ILE A 265 -9.97 -14.03 19.54
N ALA A 266 -9.86 -12.91 18.82
CA ALA A 266 -10.43 -12.82 17.49
C ALA A 266 -9.75 -13.83 16.53
N SER A 267 -10.51 -14.28 15.55
CA SER A 267 -10.05 -15.19 14.49
C SER A 267 -10.91 -14.98 13.24
N PHE A 268 -10.45 -15.47 12.08
CA PHE A 268 -11.15 -15.31 10.80
C PHE A 268 -12.50 -16.00 10.76
N ASP A 269 -12.57 -17.20 11.33
CA ASP A 269 -13.81 -17.98 11.35
C ASP A 269 -14.63 -17.65 12.59
N ASN A 270 -14.25 -18.25 13.71
CA ASN A 270 -14.91 -18.08 14.99
C ASN A 270 -13.88 -17.65 16.04
N PRO A 271 -14.17 -16.63 16.86
CA PRO A 271 -13.30 -16.26 17.96
C PRO A 271 -12.97 -17.46 18.84
N ILE A 272 -11.69 -17.59 19.18
CA ILE A 272 -11.14 -18.69 19.96
C ILE A 272 -11.33 -18.35 21.44
N ILE A 273 -11.85 -19.30 22.21
CA ILE A 273 -12.04 -19.16 23.65
C ILE A 273 -10.99 -20.03 24.33
N THR A 274 -10.14 -19.42 25.16
CA THR A 274 -9.04 -20.12 25.83
C THR A 274 -8.85 -19.60 27.25
N LYS A 275 -8.11 -20.33 28.08
CA LYS A 275 -7.82 -19.96 29.47
C LYS A 275 -6.33 -19.72 29.65
N VAL A 276 -5.99 -18.68 30.40
CA VAL A 276 -4.61 -18.35 30.76
C VAL A 276 -4.16 -19.26 31.90
N ARG A 277 -3.13 -20.08 31.65
CA ARG A 277 -2.55 -20.99 32.65
C ARG A 277 -1.45 -20.34 33.47
N ALA A 278 -0.67 -19.46 32.86
CA ALA A 278 0.42 -18.74 33.49
C ALA A 278 0.70 -17.46 32.71
N ILE A 279 1.17 -16.41 33.39
CA ILE A 279 1.59 -15.15 32.79
C ILE A 279 3.00 -14.74 33.22
N GLN A 280 3.71 -14.08 32.33
CA GLN A 280 5.00 -13.46 32.62
C GLN A 280 5.03 -12.03 32.10
N GLU A 281 5.54 -11.11 32.91
CA GLU A 281 5.71 -9.70 32.56
C GLU A 281 7.14 -9.41 32.08
N ILE A 282 7.28 -8.54 31.09
CA ILE A 282 8.60 -8.05 30.68
C ILE A 282 9.27 -7.21 31.78
N LEU A 283 10.54 -7.50 32.03
CA LEU A 283 11.37 -6.77 32.98
C LEU A 283 11.83 -5.43 32.40
N SER A 284 11.89 -4.40 33.25
CA SER A 284 12.36 -3.07 32.88
C SER A 284 13.74 -3.11 32.23
N LEU A 285 13.90 -2.36 31.13
CA LEU A 285 15.16 -2.21 30.39
C LEU A 285 15.79 -3.50 29.85
N THR A 286 15.06 -4.62 29.77
CA THR A 286 15.57 -5.89 29.25
C THR A 286 14.54 -6.61 28.39
N ASN A 287 14.99 -7.62 27.64
CA ASN A 287 14.11 -8.51 26.86
C ASN A 287 13.72 -9.78 27.63
N LYS A 288 13.90 -9.80 28.97
CA LYS A 288 13.61 -10.96 29.83
C LYS A 288 12.24 -10.82 30.45
N TYR A 289 11.61 -11.96 30.72
CA TYR A 289 10.30 -12.05 31.36
C TYR A 289 10.41 -12.66 32.75
N LYS A 290 9.52 -12.24 33.65
CA LYS A 290 9.39 -12.78 35.00
C LYS A 290 7.95 -13.25 35.23
N SER A 291 7.78 -14.42 35.84
CA SER A 291 6.46 -14.94 36.19
C SER A 291 5.75 -14.03 37.20
N GLU A 292 4.49 -13.75 36.94
CA GLU A 292 3.64 -12.91 37.79
C GLU A 292 2.26 -13.57 37.93
N LYS A 293 1.51 -13.22 38.99
CA LYS A 293 0.10 -13.65 39.14
C LYS A 293 -0.90 -12.66 38.56
N LYS A 294 -0.49 -11.40 38.45
CA LYS A 294 -1.30 -10.28 37.96
C LYS A 294 -0.43 -9.28 37.22
N ILE A 295 -0.87 -8.82 36.05
CA ILE A 295 -0.20 -7.79 35.26
C ILE A 295 -1.20 -6.68 34.95
N VAL A 296 -0.75 -5.43 35.06
CA VAL A 296 -1.56 -4.24 34.76
C VAL A 296 -1.06 -3.60 33.47
N ALA A 297 -1.97 -3.15 32.61
CA ALA A 297 -1.60 -2.48 31.37
C ALA A 297 -0.84 -1.15 31.63
N ALA A 298 -0.01 -0.65 30.70
CA ALA A 298 0.41 -1.31 29.46
C ALA A 298 1.68 -2.12 29.70
N SER A 299 1.73 -3.38 29.26
CA SER A 299 2.94 -4.20 29.40
C SER A 299 3.07 -5.25 28.30
N GLY A 300 4.30 -5.68 28.05
CA GLY A 300 4.59 -6.87 27.24
C GLY A 300 4.38 -8.12 28.09
N VAL A 301 3.58 -9.05 27.59
CA VAL A 301 3.15 -10.24 28.35
C VAL A 301 3.39 -11.50 27.54
N ARG A 302 3.97 -12.52 28.19
CA ARG A 302 3.93 -13.90 27.73
C ARG A 302 2.85 -14.66 28.45
N MET A 303 1.92 -15.23 27.69
CA MET A 303 0.80 -16.01 28.21
C MET A 303 0.96 -17.47 27.80
N GLN A 304 0.88 -18.38 28.76
CA GLN A 304 0.68 -19.78 28.46
C GLN A 304 -0.83 -20.04 28.35
N LEU A 305 -1.29 -20.40 27.16
CA LEU A 305 -2.71 -20.61 26.88
C LEU A 305 -3.05 -22.10 26.96
N ALA A 306 -4.28 -22.41 27.38
CA ALA A 306 -4.76 -23.79 27.45
C ALA A 306 -4.93 -24.41 26.06
N ASP A 307 -5.44 -23.60 25.13
CA ASP A 307 -5.49 -23.86 23.70
C ASP A 307 -4.89 -22.65 22.97
N SER A 308 -4.04 -22.91 21.99
CA SER A 308 -3.43 -21.90 21.14
C SER A 308 -3.49 -22.25 19.65
N GLU A 309 -4.24 -23.30 19.29
CA GLU A 309 -4.37 -23.73 17.90
C GLU A 309 -5.16 -22.69 17.10
N GLY A 310 -4.69 -22.37 15.90
CA GLY A 310 -5.34 -21.38 15.02
C GLY A 310 -5.22 -19.91 15.45
N ILE A 311 -4.52 -19.59 16.55
CA ILE A 311 -4.24 -18.19 16.93
C ILE A 311 -3.21 -17.60 15.97
N LEU A 312 -3.55 -16.48 15.34
CA LEU A 312 -2.67 -15.74 14.45
C LEU A 312 -2.09 -14.49 15.13
N ALA A 313 -0.94 -14.05 14.62
CA ALA A 313 -0.34 -12.77 14.99
C ALA A 313 -1.25 -11.59 14.58
N GLY A 314 -1.25 -10.53 15.38
CA GLY A 314 -2.09 -9.34 15.22
C GLY A 314 -3.52 -9.51 15.73
N MET A 315 -3.92 -10.68 16.24
CA MET A 315 -5.29 -10.90 16.72
C MET A 315 -5.51 -10.21 18.07
N PRO A 316 -6.55 -9.36 18.19
CA PRO A 316 -6.93 -8.80 19.47
C PRO A 316 -7.53 -9.87 20.39
N PHE A 317 -7.32 -9.72 21.69
CA PHE A 317 -7.96 -10.51 22.71
C PHE A 317 -8.61 -9.62 23.77
N GLN A 318 -9.63 -10.17 24.42
CA GLN A 318 -10.31 -9.54 25.55
C GLN A 318 -10.63 -10.62 26.59
N GLU A 319 -10.44 -10.28 27.87
CA GLU A 319 -10.93 -11.06 29.01
C GLU A 319 -12.47 -11.13 28.97
N ALA A 320 -13.00 -12.33 29.14
CA ALA A 320 -14.43 -12.56 29.27
C ALA A 320 -14.70 -13.32 30.57
N LYS A 321 -15.64 -12.80 31.36
CA LYS A 321 -16.09 -13.46 32.59
C LYS A 321 -17.39 -14.20 32.30
N GLU A 322 -18.52 -13.56 32.55
CA GLU A 322 -19.86 -14.12 32.32
C GLU A 322 -20.41 -13.77 30.92
N ASP A 323 -19.72 -12.90 30.18
CA ASP A 323 -20.17 -12.25 28.96
C ASP A 323 -19.57 -12.85 27.67
N ILE A 324 -19.04 -14.08 27.73
CA ILE A 324 -18.33 -14.73 26.60
C ILE A 324 -19.12 -14.65 25.29
N LYS A 325 -20.43 -14.95 25.32
CA LYS A 325 -21.28 -14.89 24.11
C LYS A 325 -21.35 -13.48 23.52
N GLN A 326 -21.39 -12.46 24.37
CA GLN A 326 -21.41 -11.06 23.95
C GLN A 326 -20.07 -10.67 23.33
N VAL A 327 -18.95 -11.01 23.96
CA VAL A 327 -17.59 -10.72 23.44
C VAL A 327 -17.36 -11.43 22.09
N VAL A 328 -17.75 -12.70 21.98
CA VAL A 328 -17.67 -13.47 20.72
C VAL A 328 -18.51 -12.81 19.62
N SER A 329 -19.77 -12.45 19.92
CA SER A 329 -20.63 -11.77 18.95
C SER A 329 -20.05 -10.42 18.53
N GLN A 330 -19.41 -9.70 19.45
CA GLN A 330 -18.80 -8.41 19.18
C GLN A 330 -17.61 -8.56 18.23
N PHE A 331 -16.70 -9.52 18.48
CA PHE A 331 -15.58 -9.78 17.57
C PHE A 331 -16.04 -10.25 16.19
N LYS A 332 -17.04 -11.14 16.10
CA LYS A 332 -17.58 -11.57 14.79
C LYS A 332 -18.11 -10.38 13.98
N LYS A 333 -18.94 -9.54 14.59
CA LYS A 333 -19.54 -8.38 13.90
C LYS A 333 -18.49 -7.43 13.38
N GLU A 334 -17.46 -7.16 14.17
CA GLU A 334 -16.43 -6.20 13.79
C GLU A 334 -15.45 -6.74 12.78
N PHE A 335 -15.10 -8.02 12.88
CA PHE A 335 -14.27 -8.67 11.88
C PHE A 335 -14.93 -8.64 10.50
N SER A 336 -16.25 -8.89 10.46
CA SER A 336 -17.04 -8.74 9.24
C SER A 336 -17.07 -7.31 8.70
N ASN A 337 -17.05 -6.29 9.57
CA ASN A 337 -17.03 -4.89 9.14
C ASN A 337 -15.65 -4.45 8.62
N ALA A 338 -14.57 -4.91 9.25
CA ALA A 338 -13.20 -4.61 8.81
C ALA A 338 -12.91 -5.19 7.41
N LEU A 339 -13.47 -6.36 7.12
CA LEU A 339 -13.39 -7.04 5.83
C LEU A 339 -14.52 -6.66 4.87
N GLN A 340 -15.18 -5.51 5.05
CA GLN A 340 -16.22 -5.09 4.12
C GLN A 340 -15.64 -4.90 2.70
N THR A 341 -15.97 -5.86 1.84
CA THR A 341 -15.61 -5.93 0.43
C THR A 341 -16.74 -5.43 -0.46
N ASP A 342 -16.36 -5.07 -1.66
CA ASP A 342 -17.22 -4.66 -2.75
C ASP A 342 -17.77 -5.86 -3.50
N LYS A 343 -18.87 -5.67 -4.24
CA LYS A 343 -19.46 -6.72 -5.10
C LYS A 343 -18.57 -7.09 -6.29
N GLN A 344 -17.66 -6.19 -6.67
CA GLN A 344 -16.69 -6.35 -7.76
C GLN A 344 -15.39 -5.68 -7.34
N GLY A 345 -14.27 -6.18 -7.81
CA GLY A 345 -12.96 -5.62 -7.47
C GLY A 345 -11.84 -6.64 -7.56
N ILE A 346 -10.68 -6.24 -7.06
CA ILE A 346 -9.49 -7.09 -6.99
C ILE A 346 -9.53 -8.01 -5.76
N ILE A 347 -8.67 -9.02 -5.75
CA ILE A 347 -8.48 -9.90 -4.60
C ILE A 347 -7.19 -9.51 -3.90
N ILE A 348 -7.20 -9.46 -2.58
CA ILE A 348 -6.02 -9.12 -1.78
C ILE A 348 -5.73 -10.17 -0.71
N LYS A 349 -4.44 -10.41 -0.47
CA LYS A 349 -3.92 -11.28 0.58
C LYS A 349 -2.82 -10.57 1.36
N ALA A 350 -2.73 -10.85 2.65
CA ALA A 350 -1.65 -10.35 3.50
C ALA A 350 -1.19 -11.42 4.51
N ASP A 351 -0.04 -11.21 5.12
CA ASP A 351 0.53 -12.09 6.15
C ASP A 351 -0.18 -11.97 7.51
N SER A 352 -0.78 -10.81 7.78
CA SER A 352 -1.44 -10.50 9.05
C SER A 352 -2.70 -9.65 8.86
N LEU A 353 -3.52 -9.55 9.92
CA LEU A 353 -4.74 -8.75 9.90
C LEU A 353 -4.41 -7.26 9.82
N GLY A 354 -3.38 -6.85 10.57
CA GLY A 354 -2.92 -5.47 10.59
C GLY A 354 -2.42 -5.02 9.23
N SER A 355 -1.69 -5.87 8.52
CA SER A 355 -1.26 -5.64 7.14
C SER A 355 -2.44 -5.61 6.17
N LEU A 356 -3.39 -6.54 6.32
CA LEU A 356 -4.59 -6.60 5.48
C LEU A 356 -5.44 -5.33 5.59
N GLU A 357 -5.70 -4.86 6.80
CA GLU A 357 -6.45 -3.62 7.03
C GLU A 357 -5.73 -2.37 6.49
N ALA A 358 -4.39 -2.34 6.56
CA ALA A 358 -3.60 -1.24 6.01
C ALA A 358 -3.75 -1.21 4.49
N LEU A 359 -3.57 -2.37 3.87
CA LEU A 359 -3.72 -2.54 2.43
C LEU A 359 -5.14 -2.15 1.98
N ILE A 360 -6.20 -2.61 2.68
CA ILE A 360 -7.59 -2.22 2.40
C ILE A 360 -7.76 -0.70 2.45
N THR A 361 -7.25 -0.06 3.51
CA THR A 361 -7.40 1.38 3.72
C THR A 361 -6.74 2.17 2.59
N LEU A 362 -5.50 1.81 2.24
CA LEU A 362 -4.72 2.49 1.21
C LEU A 362 -5.28 2.26 -0.19
N LEU A 363 -5.73 1.04 -0.50
CA LEU A 363 -6.40 0.74 -1.77
C LEU A 363 -7.72 1.52 -1.91
N LYS A 364 -8.51 1.63 -0.83
CA LYS A 364 -9.74 2.44 -0.82
C LYS A 364 -9.43 3.93 -1.03
N GLN A 365 -8.37 4.46 -0.42
CA GLN A 365 -7.91 5.85 -0.68
C GLN A 365 -7.48 6.05 -2.13
N ALA A 366 -6.90 5.03 -2.76
CA ALA A 366 -6.57 5.01 -4.18
C ALA A 366 -7.78 4.73 -5.11
N ASN A 367 -9.01 4.69 -4.57
CA ASN A 367 -10.25 4.37 -5.29
C ASN A 367 -10.23 2.99 -5.98
N ILE A 368 -9.60 1.99 -5.36
CA ILE A 368 -9.53 0.63 -5.86
C ILE A 368 -10.52 -0.24 -5.07
N GLN A 369 -11.46 -0.84 -5.80
CA GLN A 369 -12.48 -1.74 -5.25
C GLN A 369 -11.90 -3.13 -4.95
N ILE A 370 -12.35 -3.74 -3.85
CA ILE A 370 -11.81 -5.00 -3.34
C ILE A 370 -12.95 -6.01 -3.28
N LEU A 371 -12.88 -7.09 -4.06
CA LEU A 371 -13.88 -8.17 -4.07
C LEU A 371 -13.72 -9.10 -2.86
N LYS A 372 -12.48 -9.47 -2.55
CA LYS A 372 -12.14 -10.45 -1.52
C LYS A 372 -10.83 -10.07 -0.84
N ALA A 373 -10.80 -10.20 0.48
CA ALA A 373 -9.63 -9.97 1.32
C ALA A 373 -9.41 -11.17 2.24
N GLY A 374 -8.16 -11.57 2.47
CA GLY A 374 -7.84 -12.67 3.39
C GLY A 374 -6.39 -12.67 3.87
N ILE A 375 -6.11 -13.50 4.87
CA ILE A 375 -4.73 -13.74 5.34
C ILE A 375 -4.19 -15.04 4.76
N GLY A 376 -2.86 -15.10 4.64
CA GLY A 376 -2.11 -16.28 4.27
C GLY A 376 -1.77 -16.28 2.79
N LEU A 377 -1.18 -17.39 2.36
CA LEU A 377 -0.77 -17.58 0.99
C LEU A 377 -1.94 -17.43 0.01
N ILE A 378 -1.60 -17.12 -1.24
CA ILE A 378 -2.56 -17.04 -2.34
C ILE A 378 -2.85 -18.46 -2.80
N GLY A 379 -4.07 -18.93 -2.52
CA GLY A 379 -4.47 -20.31 -2.79
C GLY A 379 -5.36 -20.45 -4.03
N LYS A 380 -5.73 -21.71 -4.33
CA LYS A 380 -6.52 -22.05 -5.52
C LYS A 380 -7.83 -21.28 -5.63
N SER A 381 -8.54 -21.13 -4.50
CA SER A 381 -9.83 -20.40 -4.49
C SER A 381 -9.67 -18.93 -4.90
N ASP A 382 -8.54 -18.31 -4.59
CA ASP A 382 -8.29 -16.91 -4.93
C ASP A 382 -8.02 -16.75 -6.43
N ILE A 383 -7.24 -17.68 -7.01
CA ILE A 383 -6.99 -17.72 -8.45
C ILE A 383 -8.27 -17.95 -9.24
N VAL A 384 -9.13 -18.88 -8.80
CA VAL A 384 -10.42 -19.15 -9.48
C VAL A 384 -11.31 -17.90 -9.49
N ASN A 385 -11.40 -17.19 -8.36
CA ASN A 385 -12.17 -15.95 -8.29
C ASN A 385 -11.55 -14.84 -9.17
N ALA A 386 -10.23 -14.72 -9.21
CA ALA A 386 -9.55 -13.75 -10.08
C ALA A 386 -9.73 -14.08 -11.58
N LYS A 387 -9.78 -15.37 -11.95
CA LYS A 387 -10.08 -15.80 -13.32
C LYS A 387 -11.47 -15.37 -13.77
N ALA A 388 -12.47 -15.45 -12.89
CA ALA A 388 -13.83 -15.00 -13.22
C ALA A 388 -13.86 -13.51 -13.65
N ASN A 389 -12.94 -12.69 -13.12
CA ASN A 389 -12.82 -11.30 -13.54
C ASN A 389 -12.28 -11.11 -14.97
N LEU A 390 -11.63 -12.10 -15.59
CA LEU A 390 -11.12 -11.98 -16.97
C LEU A 390 -12.26 -11.72 -17.97
N GLU A 391 -13.44 -12.28 -17.74
CA GLU A 391 -14.61 -12.11 -18.61
C GLU A 391 -15.44 -10.87 -18.23
N ILE A 392 -15.53 -10.57 -16.93
CA ILE A 392 -16.37 -9.48 -16.40
C ILE A 392 -15.68 -8.12 -16.56
N ASN A 393 -14.46 -8.00 -16.01
CA ASN A 393 -13.65 -6.80 -16.07
C ASN A 393 -12.16 -7.19 -15.98
N PRO A 394 -11.45 -7.27 -17.11
CA PRO A 394 -10.05 -7.73 -17.12
C PRO A 394 -9.11 -6.87 -16.25
N LEU A 395 -9.46 -5.62 -15.94
CA LEU A 395 -8.68 -4.75 -15.04
C LEU A 395 -8.78 -5.16 -13.56
N ASN A 396 -9.70 -6.06 -13.22
CA ASN A 396 -9.87 -6.66 -11.91
C ASN A 396 -9.32 -8.10 -11.85
N ALA A 397 -8.81 -8.64 -12.96
CA ALA A 397 -8.23 -9.99 -13.03
C ALA A 397 -6.79 -10.02 -12.48
N ILE A 398 -6.64 -9.55 -11.24
CA ILE A 398 -5.37 -9.41 -10.54
C ILE A 398 -5.52 -9.73 -9.05
N ILE A 399 -4.49 -10.35 -8.48
CA ILE A 399 -4.36 -10.62 -7.05
C ILE A 399 -3.18 -9.82 -6.49
N ILE A 400 -3.39 -9.15 -5.37
CA ILE A 400 -2.36 -8.39 -4.64
C ILE A 400 -1.99 -9.15 -3.36
N GLY A 401 -0.71 -9.51 -3.22
CA GLY A 401 -0.16 -10.17 -2.03
C GLY A 401 0.79 -9.26 -1.26
N PHE A 402 0.44 -8.86 -0.04
CA PHE A 402 1.37 -8.17 0.84
C PHE A 402 2.10 -9.17 1.74
N ASN A 403 3.42 -9.28 1.56
CA ASN A 403 4.29 -10.21 2.28
C ASN A 403 3.80 -11.68 2.23
N VAL A 404 3.22 -12.09 1.10
CA VAL A 404 2.70 -13.45 0.90
C VAL A 404 3.00 -13.96 -0.51
N ASP A 405 3.30 -15.26 -0.56
CA ASP A 405 3.54 -15.99 -1.80
C ASP A 405 2.30 -16.76 -2.28
N VAL A 406 2.40 -17.31 -3.49
CA VAL A 406 1.40 -18.22 -4.07
C VAL A 406 1.74 -19.66 -3.67
N GLU A 407 0.73 -20.42 -3.23
CA GLU A 407 0.86 -21.84 -2.92
C GLU A 407 1.37 -22.63 -4.14
N GLU A 408 2.22 -23.65 -3.94
CA GLU A 408 2.85 -24.39 -5.05
C GLU A 408 1.82 -25.01 -6.00
N ASP A 409 0.78 -25.62 -5.44
CA ASP A 409 -0.31 -26.25 -6.17
C ASP A 409 -1.27 -25.23 -6.81
N ALA A 410 -1.28 -23.99 -6.35
CA ALA A 410 -2.04 -22.89 -6.92
C ALA A 410 -1.32 -22.30 -8.17
N LYS A 411 0.02 -22.37 -8.24
CA LYS A 411 0.80 -21.87 -9.40
C LYS A 411 0.42 -22.57 -10.71
N GLU A 412 0.08 -23.85 -10.67
CA GLU A 412 -0.32 -24.64 -11.85
C GLU A 412 -1.57 -24.07 -12.55
N ILE A 413 -2.47 -23.46 -11.77
CA ILE A 413 -3.73 -22.94 -12.27
C ILE A 413 -3.70 -21.42 -12.49
N LEU A 414 -2.56 -20.73 -12.39
CA LEU A 414 -2.48 -19.27 -12.51
C LEU A 414 -3.02 -18.75 -13.85
N GLY A 415 -2.60 -19.36 -14.96
CA GLY A 415 -2.99 -18.96 -16.31
C GLY A 415 -2.67 -17.49 -16.61
N ASN A 416 -3.66 -16.73 -17.08
CA ASN A 416 -3.53 -15.31 -17.46
C ASN A 416 -3.82 -14.33 -16.31
N VAL A 417 -4.08 -14.81 -15.09
CA VAL A 417 -4.30 -13.93 -13.94
C VAL A 417 -2.97 -13.30 -13.53
N LYS A 418 -2.95 -11.98 -13.36
CA LYS A 418 -1.77 -11.29 -12.84
C LYS A 418 -1.72 -11.46 -11.32
N VAL A 419 -0.54 -11.73 -10.78
CA VAL A 419 -0.26 -11.65 -9.34
C VAL A 419 0.85 -10.64 -9.12
N LEU A 420 0.67 -9.75 -8.15
CA LEU A 420 1.69 -8.83 -7.66
C LEU A 420 1.88 -9.09 -6.17
N SER A 421 3.08 -9.50 -5.79
CA SER A 421 3.47 -9.67 -4.39
C SER A 421 4.64 -8.76 -4.04
N ASN A 422 4.61 -8.17 -2.85
CA ASN A 422 5.66 -7.28 -2.35
C ASN A 422 5.60 -7.16 -0.83
N ASP A 423 6.71 -6.78 -0.21
CA ASP A 423 6.79 -6.46 1.21
C ASP A 423 6.55 -4.96 1.49
N VAL A 424 6.44 -4.11 0.46
CA VAL A 424 6.14 -2.67 0.58
C VAL A 424 4.79 -2.32 -0.05
N VAL A 425 3.89 -1.70 0.71
CA VAL A 425 2.51 -1.44 0.25
C VAL A 425 2.45 -0.46 -0.92
N TYR A 426 3.26 0.61 -0.95
CA TYR A 426 3.24 1.56 -2.08
C TYR A 426 3.66 0.94 -3.37
N LYS A 427 4.72 0.12 -3.33
CA LYS A 427 5.20 -0.53 -4.53
C LYS A 427 4.11 -1.42 -5.12
N LEU A 428 3.31 -2.10 -4.29
CA LEU A 428 2.12 -2.81 -4.76
C LEU A 428 1.09 -1.90 -5.42
N ILE A 429 0.80 -0.74 -4.83
CA ILE A 429 -0.19 0.21 -5.38
C ILE A 429 0.32 0.82 -6.68
N GLU A 430 1.58 1.24 -6.75
CA GLU A 430 2.25 1.76 -7.94
C GLU A 430 2.29 0.71 -9.05
N ASP A 431 2.75 -0.49 -8.75
CA ASP A 431 2.81 -1.61 -9.70
C ASP A 431 1.39 -1.98 -10.19
N LEU A 432 0.38 -1.92 -9.32
CA LEU A 432 -1.01 -2.15 -9.68
C LEU A 432 -1.56 -1.04 -10.60
N GLN A 433 -1.28 0.23 -10.31
CA GLN A 433 -1.71 1.35 -11.14
C GLN A 433 -1.04 1.32 -12.51
N LEU A 434 0.26 1.03 -12.55
CA LEU A 434 1.02 0.85 -13.79
C LEU A 434 0.41 -0.28 -14.62
N TRP A 435 0.23 -1.46 -14.02
CA TRP A 435 -0.36 -2.61 -14.71
C TRP A 435 -1.78 -2.33 -15.21
N ARG A 436 -2.63 -1.67 -14.42
CA ARG A 436 -3.98 -1.30 -14.84
C ARG A 436 -3.97 -0.36 -16.04
N THR A 437 -3.04 0.60 -16.06
CA THR A 437 -2.88 1.56 -17.17
C THR A 437 -2.44 0.83 -18.44
N GLU A 438 -1.42 -0.01 -18.35
CA GLU A 438 -0.94 -0.84 -19.48
C GLU A 438 -2.04 -1.77 -20.00
N LYS A 439 -2.78 -2.42 -19.09
CA LYS A 439 -3.86 -3.34 -19.45
C LYS A 439 -5.04 -2.61 -20.09
N ALA A 440 -5.39 -1.42 -19.61
CA ALA A 440 -6.43 -0.59 -20.22
C ALA A 440 -6.05 -0.21 -21.67
N ASN A 441 -4.81 0.23 -21.88
CA ASN A 441 -4.29 0.55 -23.21
C ASN A 441 -4.30 -0.69 -24.13
N GLN A 442 -3.93 -1.86 -23.61
CA GLN A 442 -4.01 -3.12 -24.37
C GLN A 442 -5.44 -3.44 -24.81
N ILE A 443 -6.41 -3.33 -23.89
CA ILE A 443 -7.83 -3.60 -24.18
C ILE A 443 -8.37 -2.61 -25.21
N GLU A 444 -8.01 -1.33 -25.10
CA GLU A 444 -8.40 -0.30 -26.07
C GLU A 444 -7.81 -0.60 -27.45
N LYS A 445 -6.53 -0.96 -27.52
CA LYS A 445 -5.84 -1.38 -28.74
C LYS A 445 -6.52 -2.58 -29.42
N GLU A 446 -6.86 -3.62 -28.65
CA GLU A 446 -7.56 -4.80 -29.15
C GLU A 446 -8.97 -4.46 -29.67
N LYS A 447 -9.71 -3.61 -28.96
CA LYS A 447 -11.04 -3.12 -29.41
C LYS A 447 -10.96 -2.33 -30.72
N LEU A 448 -9.95 -1.47 -30.87
CA LEU A 448 -9.74 -0.67 -32.09
C LEU A 448 -9.47 -1.55 -33.31
N LEU A 449 -8.57 -2.54 -33.18
CA LEU A 449 -8.28 -3.52 -34.23
C LEU A 449 -9.50 -4.40 -34.57
N GLY A 450 -10.44 -4.55 -33.65
CA GLY A 450 -11.69 -5.27 -33.84
C GLY A 450 -12.77 -4.52 -34.63
N LEU A 451 -12.85 -3.19 -34.50
CA LEU A 451 -14.02 -2.39 -34.93
C LEU A 451 -13.84 -1.56 -36.21
N ALA A 452 -12.61 -1.19 -36.59
CA ALA A 452 -12.39 -0.34 -37.75
C ALA A 452 -11.30 -0.91 -38.66
N THR A 453 -11.65 -1.14 -39.92
CA THR A 453 -10.79 -1.71 -40.95
C THR A 453 -10.36 -0.61 -41.90
N ILE A 454 -9.07 -0.31 -41.91
CA ILE A 454 -8.45 0.57 -42.91
C ILE A 454 -8.19 -0.30 -44.14
N CYS A 455 -8.63 0.15 -45.31
CA CYS A 455 -8.21 -0.46 -46.56
C CYS A 455 -8.08 0.57 -47.67
N LYS A 456 -7.10 0.33 -48.56
CA LYS A 456 -7.01 0.93 -49.89
C LYS A 456 -7.05 -0.20 -50.91
N LEU A 457 -7.96 -0.11 -51.87
CA LEU A 457 -8.19 -1.11 -52.91
C LEU A 457 -7.86 -0.49 -54.27
N GLU A 458 -7.16 -1.22 -55.12
CA GLU A 458 -7.03 -0.91 -56.54
C GLU A 458 -8.08 -1.66 -57.34
N ILE A 459 -8.83 -0.95 -58.19
CA ILE A 459 -9.82 -1.58 -59.07
C ILE A 459 -9.10 -2.24 -60.26
N LEU A 460 -9.32 -3.54 -60.43
CA LEU A 460 -8.80 -4.28 -61.57
C LEU A 460 -9.81 -4.23 -62.73
N HIS A 461 -9.69 -3.19 -63.56
CA HIS A 461 -10.65 -2.86 -64.63
C HIS A 461 -10.79 -3.95 -65.70
N GLN A 462 -9.81 -4.84 -65.82
CA GLN A 462 -9.84 -6.00 -66.70
C GLN A 462 -10.66 -7.18 -66.15
N TYR A 463 -11.09 -7.14 -64.88
CA TYR A 463 -11.80 -8.22 -64.20
C TYR A 463 -13.19 -7.77 -63.71
N ILE A 464 -14.08 -7.47 -64.66
CA ILE A 464 -15.47 -7.11 -64.36
C ILE A 464 -16.35 -8.33 -64.64
N PHE A 465 -16.89 -8.94 -63.59
CA PHE A 465 -17.73 -10.15 -63.68
C PHE A 465 -19.21 -9.83 -63.82
N ARG A 466 -19.65 -8.69 -63.26
CA ARG A 466 -21.04 -8.23 -63.33
C ARG A 466 -21.13 -6.72 -63.17
N ASN A 467 -21.85 -6.06 -64.07
CA ASN A 467 -21.97 -4.60 -64.08
C ASN A 467 -22.96 -4.02 -63.05
N LEU A 468 -24.04 -4.73 -62.70
CA LEU A 468 -25.11 -4.21 -61.82
C LEU A 468 -25.82 -5.33 -61.04
N ASN A 469 -26.27 -4.99 -59.81
CA ASN A 469 -27.14 -5.76 -58.93
C ASN A 469 -26.72 -7.22 -58.60
N PRO A 470 -25.66 -7.42 -57.80
CA PRO A 470 -24.65 -6.45 -57.40
C PRO A 470 -23.59 -6.28 -58.49
N ALA A 471 -22.90 -5.13 -58.52
CA ALA A 471 -21.66 -5.05 -59.30
C ALA A 471 -20.63 -6.00 -58.68
N ILE A 472 -19.98 -6.83 -59.51
CA ILE A 472 -18.95 -7.79 -59.09
C ILE A 472 -17.73 -7.58 -59.96
N PHE A 473 -16.61 -7.23 -59.33
CA PHE A 473 -15.37 -6.93 -60.02
C PHE A 473 -14.16 -7.25 -59.13
N GLY A 474 -13.01 -7.46 -59.76
CA GLY A 474 -11.75 -7.72 -59.10
C GLY A 474 -11.15 -6.45 -58.48
N VAL A 475 -10.60 -6.58 -57.29
CA VAL A 475 -9.79 -5.56 -56.63
C VAL A 475 -8.53 -6.18 -56.05
N ARG A 476 -7.46 -5.38 -55.96
CA ARG A 476 -6.26 -5.73 -55.18
C ARG A 476 -6.22 -4.90 -53.90
N VAL A 477 -6.00 -5.55 -52.76
CA VAL A 477 -5.83 -4.86 -51.49
C VAL A 477 -4.42 -4.28 -51.44
N LEU A 478 -4.28 -2.97 -51.62
CA LEU A 478 -2.99 -2.29 -51.63
C LEU A 478 -2.44 -2.04 -50.23
N ALA A 479 -3.31 -1.84 -49.24
CA ALA A 479 -2.92 -1.61 -47.86
C ALA A 479 -4.07 -1.93 -46.91
N GLY A 480 -3.74 -2.46 -45.73
CA GLY A 480 -4.70 -2.77 -44.67
C GLY A 480 -5.52 -4.03 -44.94
N ARG A 481 -6.77 -4.05 -44.49
CA ARG A 481 -7.66 -5.22 -44.62
C ARG A 481 -9.12 -4.83 -44.87
N ILE A 482 -9.79 -5.62 -45.70
CA ILE A 482 -11.21 -5.46 -46.07
C ILE A 482 -12.03 -6.63 -45.51
N ARG A 483 -13.25 -6.32 -45.06
CA ARG A 483 -14.25 -7.25 -44.52
C ARG A 483 -15.62 -6.96 -45.12
N THR A 484 -16.50 -7.96 -45.07
CA THR A 484 -17.91 -7.78 -45.42
C THR A 484 -18.58 -6.71 -44.55
N GLY A 485 -19.46 -5.91 -45.13
CA GLY A 485 -20.25 -4.88 -44.45
C GLY A 485 -19.61 -3.49 -44.38
N ILE A 486 -18.32 -3.37 -44.73
CA ILE A 486 -17.59 -2.09 -44.73
C ILE A 486 -18.15 -1.16 -45.83
N PRO A 487 -18.48 0.11 -45.51
CA PRO A 487 -18.76 1.13 -46.51
C PRO A 487 -17.48 1.57 -47.23
N LEU A 488 -17.57 1.79 -48.55
CA LEU A 488 -16.46 2.25 -49.38
C LEU A 488 -16.71 3.64 -49.96
N ILE A 489 -15.66 4.45 -50.04
CA ILE A 489 -15.60 5.72 -50.78
C ILE A 489 -14.57 5.61 -51.90
N ALA A 490 -14.72 6.40 -52.97
CA ALA A 490 -13.74 6.52 -54.04
C ALA A 490 -12.65 7.57 -53.71
N GLU A 491 -11.60 7.66 -54.55
CA GLU A 491 -10.49 8.60 -54.38
C GLU A 491 -10.88 10.09 -54.42
N ASP A 492 -12.08 10.42 -54.92
CA ASP A 492 -12.63 11.78 -54.95
C ASP A 492 -13.69 12.03 -53.86
N GLY A 493 -13.87 11.08 -52.94
CA GLY A 493 -14.77 11.20 -51.80
C GLY A 493 -16.21 10.78 -52.06
N GLU A 494 -16.53 10.29 -53.26
CA GLU A 494 -17.86 9.77 -53.56
C GLU A 494 -18.15 8.49 -52.76
N GLU A 495 -19.27 8.46 -52.03
CA GLU A 495 -19.75 7.26 -51.33
C GLU A 495 -20.24 6.20 -52.33
N ILE A 496 -19.62 5.02 -52.33
CA ILE A 496 -19.91 3.97 -53.32
C ILE A 496 -21.01 3.02 -52.83
N ALA A 497 -20.68 2.13 -51.89
CA ALA A 497 -21.59 1.14 -51.32
C ALA A 497 -20.91 0.37 -50.19
N ARG A 498 -21.69 -0.45 -49.47
CA ARG A 498 -21.17 -1.46 -48.53
C ARG A 498 -20.81 -2.75 -49.26
N VAL A 499 -19.69 -3.36 -48.85
CA VAL A 499 -19.24 -4.66 -49.36
C VAL A 499 -20.22 -5.74 -48.94
N LYS A 500 -20.92 -6.38 -49.90
CA LYS A 500 -21.86 -7.47 -49.60
C LYS A 500 -21.15 -8.80 -49.38
N SER A 501 -20.18 -9.12 -50.22
CA SER A 501 -19.43 -10.37 -50.14
C SER A 501 -18.05 -10.20 -50.76
N ILE A 502 -17.10 -11.00 -50.28
CA ILE A 502 -15.73 -11.08 -50.79
C ILE A 502 -15.51 -12.51 -51.25
N GLN A 503 -14.91 -12.69 -52.42
CA GLN A 503 -14.56 -14.00 -52.96
C GLN A 503 -13.07 -14.07 -53.31
N ARG A 504 -12.45 -15.19 -52.94
CA ARG A 504 -11.08 -15.58 -53.29
C ARG A 504 -11.11 -17.02 -53.78
N ASP A 505 -10.51 -17.31 -54.92
CA ASP A 505 -10.46 -18.66 -55.50
C ASP A 505 -11.83 -19.37 -55.55
N LYS A 506 -12.87 -18.63 -55.98
CA LYS A 506 -14.28 -19.08 -56.05
C LYS A 506 -14.94 -19.44 -54.71
N SER A 507 -14.27 -19.18 -53.58
CA SER A 507 -14.79 -19.38 -52.22
C SER A 507 -15.12 -18.04 -51.57
N THR A 508 -16.21 -17.99 -50.79
CA THR A 508 -16.57 -16.77 -50.03
C THR A 508 -15.69 -16.70 -48.78
N VAL A 509 -15.11 -15.52 -48.52
CA VAL A 509 -14.28 -15.25 -47.35
C VAL A 509 -14.82 -14.05 -46.58
N GLU A 510 -14.62 -14.04 -45.26
CA GLU A 510 -15.06 -12.93 -44.40
C GLU A 510 -14.11 -11.72 -44.48
N GLU A 511 -12.82 -11.96 -44.77
CA GLU A 511 -11.80 -10.93 -44.83
C GLU A 511 -10.74 -11.18 -45.91
N ALA A 512 -10.09 -10.10 -46.35
CA ALA A 512 -8.87 -10.13 -47.17
C ALA A 512 -7.88 -9.06 -46.70
N LYS A 513 -6.58 -9.32 -46.90
CA LYS A 513 -5.46 -8.53 -46.38
C LYS A 513 -4.63 -7.98 -47.54
N GLU A 514 -3.73 -7.07 -47.21
CA GLU A 514 -2.75 -6.50 -48.14
C GLU A 514 -2.08 -7.55 -49.02
N GLY A 515 -2.00 -7.27 -50.32
CA GLY A 515 -1.47 -8.16 -51.35
C GLY A 515 -2.51 -9.09 -51.98
N ASP A 516 -3.66 -9.30 -51.35
CA ASP A 516 -4.69 -10.19 -51.89
C ASP A 516 -5.39 -9.58 -53.12
N GLU A 517 -5.62 -10.41 -54.13
CA GLU A 517 -6.54 -10.13 -55.24
C GLU A 517 -7.84 -10.89 -55.03
N ILE A 518 -8.95 -10.17 -54.98
CA ILE A 518 -10.26 -10.69 -54.61
C ILE A 518 -11.35 -10.10 -55.50
N ALA A 519 -12.47 -10.82 -55.63
CA ALA A 519 -13.69 -10.25 -56.21
C ALA A 519 -14.60 -9.73 -55.08
N ILE A 520 -15.08 -8.49 -55.20
CA ILE A 520 -16.03 -7.89 -54.26
C ILE A 520 -17.38 -7.67 -54.91
N ALA A 521 -18.46 -7.84 -54.14
CA ALA A 521 -19.82 -7.56 -54.59
C ALA A 521 -20.38 -6.30 -53.93
N LEU A 522 -20.77 -5.30 -54.74
CA LEU A 522 -21.34 -4.03 -54.30
C LEU A 522 -22.80 -3.87 -54.77
N PRO A 523 -23.80 -3.98 -53.87
CA PRO A 523 -25.21 -3.79 -54.21
C PRO A 523 -25.53 -2.36 -54.62
N GLY A 524 -26.45 -2.16 -55.57
CA GLY A 524 -26.90 -0.83 -55.99
C GLY A 524 -25.89 -0.01 -56.79
N VAL A 525 -24.69 -0.54 -57.05
CA VAL A 525 -23.65 0.11 -57.85
C VAL A 525 -23.74 -0.38 -59.30
N ASN A 526 -23.67 0.55 -60.25
CA ASN A 526 -23.41 0.26 -61.66
C ASN A 526 -21.94 0.53 -61.95
N PHE A 527 -21.16 -0.50 -62.30
CA PHE A 527 -19.72 -0.39 -62.49
C PHE A 527 -19.35 0.60 -63.60
N GLU A 528 -19.92 0.44 -64.78
CA GLU A 528 -19.59 1.29 -65.94
C GLU A 528 -19.90 2.76 -65.71
N ARG A 529 -20.93 3.06 -64.93
CA ARG A 529 -21.36 4.44 -64.67
C ARG A 529 -20.60 5.12 -63.52
N ARG A 530 -20.27 4.37 -62.46
CA ARG A 530 -19.72 4.97 -61.22
C ARG A 530 -18.26 4.62 -60.93
N LEU A 531 -17.74 3.53 -61.50
CA LEU A 531 -16.42 2.99 -61.16
C LEU A 531 -15.45 2.90 -62.34
N LYS A 532 -15.91 3.01 -63.58
CA LYS A 532 -15.07 2.86 -64.78
C LYS A 532 -13.87 3.81 -64.83
N ASP A 533 -14.05 5.02 -64.32
CA ASP A 533 -13.00 6.07 -64.32
C ASP A 533 -12.35 6.24 -62.93
N LYS A 534 -12.68 5.37 -61.96
CA LYS A 534 -12.12 5.39 -60.60
C LYS A 534 -11.00 4.36 -60.50
N LYS A 535 -9.89 4.74 -59.90
CA LYS A 535 -8.74 3.86 -59.71
C LYS A 535 -8.73 3.19 -58.34
N TYR A 536 -9.17 3.89 -57.29
CA TYR A 536 -9.00 3.42 -55.92
C TYR A 536 -10.28 3.51 -55.08
N LEU A 537 -10.50 2.50 -54.25
CA LEU A 537 -11.53 2.54 -53.22
C LEU A 537 -10.90 2.51 -51.84
N TYR A 538 -11.49 3.22 -50.90
CA TYR A 538 -11.06 3.31 -49.52
C TYR A 538 -12.18 2.88 -48.59
N ALA A 539 -11.81 2.32 -47.44
CA ALA A 539 -12.78 2.19 -46.35
C ALA A 539 -13.29 3.58 -45.94
N ASP A 540 -14.60 3.73 -45.83
CA ASP A 540 -15.20 4.96 -45.36
C ASP A 540 -15.09 5.03 -43.83
N ILE A 541 -14.19 5.89 -43.37
CA ILE A 541 -13.87 6.10 -41.96
C ILE A 541 -14.60 7.35 -41.47
N SER A 542 -15.32 7.24 -40.35
CA SER A 542 -15.95 8.38 -39.67
C SER A 542 -14.94 9.28 -38.96
N ASP A 543 -15.29 10.55 -38.73
CA ASP A 543 -14.45 11.52 -38.00
C ASP A 543 -13.99 11.01 -36.62
N ARG A 544 -14.86 10.26 -35.93
CA ARG A 544 -14.54 9.63 -34.65
C ARG A 544 -13.45 8.58 -34.83
N GLN A 545 -13.63 7.65 -35.76
CA GLN A 545 -12.64 6.61 -36.05
C GLN A 545 -11.31 7.22 -36.53
N PHE A 546 -11.34 8.27 -37.34
CA PHE A 546 -10.14 8.99 -37.77
C PHE A 546 -9.36 9.60 -36.58
N LYS A 547 -10.05 10.30 -35.67
CA LYS A 547 -9.44 10.84 -34.44
C LYS A 547 -8.85 9.73 -33.56
N ASP A 548 -9.54 8.61 -33.45
CA ASP A 548 -9.10 7.47 -32.64
C ASP A 548 -7.84 6.81 -33.24
N PHE A 549 -7.77 6.64 -34.57
CA PHE A 549 -6.56 6.17 -35.24
C PHE A 549 -5.39 7.17 -35.13
N LYS A 550 -5.66 8.48 -35.18
CA LYS A 550 -4.63 9.52 -35.01
C LYS A 550 -4.00 9.50 -33.61
N LYS A 551 -4.78 9.15 -32.57
CA LYS A 551 -4.28 8.99 -31.20
C LYS A 551 -3.42 7.74 -31.02
N ASN A 552 -3.64 6.71 -31.83
CA ASN A 552 -3.03 5.39 -31.71
C ASN A 552 -2.18 5.04 -32.95
N LYS A 553 -1.37 5.99 -33.47
CA LYS A 553 -0.59 5.78 -34.72
C LYS A 553 0.43 4.64 -34.64
N ASP A 554 0.89 4.31 -33.44
CA ASP A 554 1.85 3.25 -33.15
C ASP A 554 1.34 1.84 -33.48
N VAL A 555 0.02 1.68 -33.66
CA VAL A 555 -0.61 0.38 -33.93
C VAL A 555 -0.82 0.10 -35.42
N LEU A 556 -0.52 1.08 -36.28
CA LEU A 556 -0.78 1.04 -37.71
C LEU A 556 0.49 0.74 -38.49
N SER A 557 0.37 -0.03 -39.57
CA SER A 557 1.48 -0.22 -40.49
C SER A 557 1.86 1.10 -41.16
N SER A 558 3.11 1.21 -41.64
CA SER A 558 3.54 2.40 -42.39
C SER A 558 2.68 2.65 -43.65
N GLN A 559 2.02 1.62 -44.18
CA GLN A 559 1.10 1.75 -45.29
C GLN A 559 -0.29 2.20 -44.85
N GLU A 560 -0.80 1.66 -43.74
CA GLU A 560 -2.09 2.10 -43.16
C GLU A 560 -2.05 3.57 -42.74
N LEU A 561 -0.93 4.05 -42.20
CA LEU A 561 -0.73 5.48 -41.90
C LEU A 561 -0.84 6.35 -43.15
N LYS A 562 -0.25 5.93 -44.27
CA LYS A 562 -0.37 6.64 -45.55
C LYS A 562 -1.83 6.64 -46.04
N VAL A 563 -2.53 5.52 -45.89
CA VAL A 563 -3.95 5.44 -46.26
C VAL A 563 -4.81 6.38 -45.42
N ILE A 564 -4.55 6.47 -44.11
CA ILE A 564 -5.25 7.43 -43.24
C ILE A 564 -5.00 8.87 -43.68
N ASP A 565 -3.76 9.23 -44.00
CA ASP A 565 -3.43 10.56 -44.50
C ASP A 565 -4.12 10.85 -45.85
N GLU A 566 -4.23 9.86 -46.74
CA GLU A 566 -5.02 9.97 -47.98
C GLU A 566 -6.51 10.19 -47.68
N ILE A 567 -7.11 9.38 -46.81
CA ILE A 567 -8.53 9.50 -46.41
C ILE A 567 -8.81 10.87 -45.78
N SER A 568 -7.89 11.42 -44.99
CA SER A 568 -8.04 12.76 -44.39
C SER A 568 -8.21 13.85 -45.44
N LYS A 569 -7.45 13.77 -46.55
CA LYS A 569 -7.51 14.72 -47.66
C LYS A 569 -8.79 14.53 -48.46
N ILE A 570 -9.20 13.27 -48.69
CA ILE A 570 -10.42 12.94 -49.42
C ILE A 570 -11.66 13.50 -48.70
N LYS A 571 -11.74 13.33 -47.38
CA LYS A 571 -12.91 13.72 -46.57
C LYS A 571 -12.80 15.13 -45.96
N ASN A 572 -11.75 15.89 -46.26
CA ASN A 572 -11.45 17.18 -45.61
C ASN A 572 -11.52 17.12 -44.07
N LEU A 573 -11.03 16.02 -43.49
CA LEU A 573 -10.99 15.87 -42.04
C LEU A 573 -9.90 16.78 -41.49
N LEU A 574 -10.26 17.67 -40.54
CA LEU A 574 -9.30 18.56 -39.90
C LEU A 574 -8.17 17.75 -39.27
N ILE A 575 -6.95 18.02 -39.74
CA ILE A 575 -5.74 17.25 -39.43
C ILE A 575 -5.53 17.11 -37.93
#